data_AF-A0A2V2T7U5-F1
#
_entry.id   AF-A0A2V2T7U5-F1
#
_cell.length_a   1.000
_cell.length_b   1.000
_cell.length_c   1.000
_cell.angle_alpha   90.00
_cell.angle_beta   90.00
_cell.angle_gamma   90.00
#
_symmetry.space_group_name_H-M   'P 1'
#
loop_
_entity.id
_entity.type
_entity.pdbx_description
1 polymer ?
#
loop_
_entity_poly.entity_id
_entity_poly.type
_entity_poly.pdbx_seq_one_letter_code
_entity_poly.pdbx_strand_id
1 'polypeptide(L)' 'MNAAMTADEQSMFELGAKYQQAGLMLTPYDCQPVDQFIFAETRGLDRTERARIYNRLRGAFNRGWHTSNAAA' A
#
# COMPACT_ATOMS: atom_id res chain seq x y z
N MET A 1 11.78 -12.86 -15.29
CA MET A 1 10.92 -13.52 -14.28
C MET A 1 10.88 -12.60 -13.08
N ASN A 2 9.76 -11.92 -12.84
CA ASN A 2 9.64 -10.92 -11.78
C ASN A 2 9.70 -11.60 -10.42
N ALA A 3 10.57 -11.14 -9.53
CA ALA A 3 10.52 -11.49 -8.12
C ALA A 3 9.09 -11.23 -7.63
N ALA A 4 8.43 -12.27 -7.14
CA ALA A 4 7.14 -12.12 -6.48
C ALA A 4 7.38 -11.21 -5.27
N MET A 5 7.07 -9.92 -5.40
CA MET A 5 7.00 -9.02 -4.26
C MET A 5 5.80 -9.48 -3.44
N THR A 6 6.04 -10.35 -2.45
CA THR A 6 5.13 -10.50 -1.33
C THR A 6 4.95 -9.13 -0.69
N ALA A 7 3.70 -8.74 -0.42
CA ALA A 7 3.44 -7.45 0.19
C ALA A 7 3.95 -7.43 1.64
N ASP A 8 4.99 -6.64 1.89
CA ASP A 8 5.44 -6.30 3.24
C ASP A 8 5.32 -4.79 3.50
N GLU A 9 5.49 -4.36 4.74
CA GLU A 9 5.31 -2.94 5.07
C GLU A 9 6.32 -2.03 4.38
N GLN A 10 7.56 -2.50 4.17
CA GLN A 10 8.62 -1.71 3.56
C GLN A 10 8.32 -1.47 2.07
N SER A 11 7.94 -2.51 1.34
CA SER A 11 7.56 -2.42 -0.07
C SER A 11 6.32 -1.55 -0.28
N MET A 12 5.34 -1.63 0.61
CA MET A 12 4.16 -0.76 0.57
C MET A 12 4.50 0.70 0.87
N PHE A 13 5.39 0.95 1.83
CA PHE A 13 5.90 2.29 2.12
C PHE A 13 6.62 2.89 0.90
N GLU A 14 7.54 2.14 0.28
CA GLU A 14 8.25 2.59 -0.92
C GLU A 14 7.30 2.85 -2.10
N LEU A 15 6.26 2.04 -2.24
CA LEU A 15 5.22 2.25 -3.24
C LEU A 15 4.46 3.56 -3.00
N GLY A 16 4.09 3.85 -1.75
CA GLY A 16 3.45 5.10 -1.37
C GLY A 16 4.32 6.32 -1.68
N ALA A 17 5.61 6.27 -1.34
CA ALA A 17 6.56 7.33 -1.66
C ALA A 17 6.71 7.54 -3.17
N LYS A 18 6.76 6.45 -3.97
CA LYS A 18 6.80 6.53 -5.43
C LYS A 18 5.55 7.18 -6.01
N TYR A 19 4.36 6.86 -5.50
CA TYR A 19 3.13 7.47 -6.00
C TYR A 19 3.06 8.96 -5.68
N GLN A 20 3.53 9.37 -4.49
CA GLN A 20 3.67 10.79 -4.15
C GLN A 20 4.63 11.50 -5.12
N GLN A 21 5.80 10.92 -5.39
CA GLN A 21 6.79 11.48 -6.33
C GLN A 21 6.27 11.56 -7.77
N ALA A 22 5.39 10.63 -8.16
CA ALA A 22 4.73 10.63 -9.46
C ALA A 22 3.61 11.70 -9.57
N GLY A 23 3.31 12.43 -8.49
CA GLY A 23 2.27 13.46 -8.47
C GLY A 23 0.85 12.88 -8.54
N LEU A 24 0.67 11.60 -8.22
CA LEU A 24 -0.66 11.02 -8.07
C LEU A 24 -1.37 11.67 -6.88
N MET A 25 -2.70 11.51 -6.84
CA MET A 25 -3.51 11.97 -5.72
C MET A 25 -3.93 10.78 -4.86
N LEU A 26 -4.05 10.96 -3.55
CA LEU A 26 -4.47 9.88 -2.64
C LEU A 26 -6.00 9.69 -2.69
N THR A 27 -6.56 9.62 -3.90
CA THR A 27 -7.99 9.40 -4.10
C THR A 27 -8.32 7.91 -4.04
N PRO A 28 -9.59 7.54 -3.79
CA PRO A 28 -10.02 6.15 -3.87
C PRO A 28 -9.73 5.49 -5.24
N TYR A 29 -9.75 6.26 -6.33
CA TYR A 29 -9.48 5.73 -7.68
C TYR A 29 -8.00 5.36 -7.85
N ASP A 30 -7.09 6.27 -7.47
CA ASP A 30 -5.64 6.05 -7.57
C ASP A 30 -5.15 4.94 -6.63
N CYS A 31 -5.86 4.73 -5.52
CA CYS A 31 -5.54 3.67 -4.56
C CYS A 31 -6.14 2.31 -4.94
N GLN A 32 -7.08 2.26 -5.90
CA GLN A 32 -7.77 1.02 -6.26
C GLN A 32 -6.81 -0.12 -6.64
N PRO A 33 -5.74 0.10 -7.44
CA PRO A 33 -4.78 -0.97 -7.76
C PRO A 33 -4.04 -1.49 -6.52
N VAL A 34 -3.74 -0.59 -5.58
CA VAL A 34 -3.05 -0.91 -4.32
C VAL A 34 -3.97 -1.73 -3.42
N ASP A 35 -5.23 -1.32 -3.30
CA ASP A 35 -6.22 -2.05 -2.49
C ASP A 35 -6.49 -3.44 -3.07
N GLN A 36 -6.61 -3.57 -4.40
CA GLN A 36 -6.75 -4.86 -5.09
C GLN A 36 -5.56 -5.79 -4.84
N PHE A 37 -4.34 -5.26 -4.89
CA PHE A 37 -3.13 -6.02 -4.59
C PHE A 37 -3.14 -6.57 -3.15
N ILE A 38 -3.43 -5.72 -2.16
CA ILE A 38 -3.51 -6.15 -0.75
C ILE A 38 -4.64 -7.18 -0.55
N PHE A 39 -5.77 -7.02 -1.23
CA PHE A 39 -6.87 -8.00 -1.16
C PHE A 39 -6.51 -9.35 -1.80
N ALA A 40 -5.68 -9.36 -2.85
CA ALA A 40 -5.19 -10.59 -3.45
C ALA A 40 -4.25 -11.35 -2.48
N GLU A 41 -3.36 -10.63 -1.81
CA GLU A 41 -2.41 -11.20 -0.82
C GLU A 41 -3.11 -11.79 0.41
N THR A 42 -4.29 -11.26 0.75
CA THR A 42 -5.06 -11.69 1.93
C THR A 42 -6.19 -12.66 1.58
N ARG A 43 -6.21 -13.18 0.35
CA ARG A 43 -7.22 -14.15 -0.09
C ARG A 43 -7.08 -15.47 0.67
N GLY A 44 -8.19 -15.96 1.21
CA GLY A 44 -8.23 -17.21 1.96
C GLY A 44 -8.03 -17.05 3.47
N LEU A 45 -7.70 -15.85 3.95
CA LEU A 45 -7.67 -15.52 5.37
C LEU A 45 -9.08 -15.21 5.89
N ASP A 46 -9.27 -15.37 7.20
CA ASP A 46 -10.53 -14.96 7.82
C ASP A 46 -10.69 -13.44 7.78
N ARG A 47 -11.93 -12.97 8.00
CA ARG A 47 -12.27 -11.55 7.90
C ARG A 47 -11.43 -10.65 8.81
N THR A 48 -11.15 -11.10 10.04
CA THR A 48 -10.43 -10.33 11.06
C THR A 48 -8.96 -10.23 10.69
N GLU A 49 -8.35 -11.35 10.31
CA GLU A 49 -6.96 -11.38 9.89
C GLU A 49 -6.73 -10.60 8.60
N ARG A 50 -7.64 -10.74 7.62
CA ARG A 50 -7.64 -9.92 6.41
C ARG A 50 -7.68 -8.43 6.73
N ALA A 51 -8.57 -8.00 7.61
CA ALA A 51 -8.68 -6.59 7.98
C ALA A 51 -7.42 -6.08 8.68
N ARG A 52 -6.81 -6.90 9.55
CA ARG A 52 -5.56 -6.58 10.25
C ARG A 52 -4.41 -6.36 9.25
N ILE A 53 -4.21 -7.31 8.33
CA ILE A 53 -3.14 -7.24 7.32
C ILE A 53 -3.40 -6.07 6.37
N TYR A 54 -4.64 -5.89 5.93
CA TYR A 54 -5.00 -4.77 5.07
C TYR A 54 -4.66 -3.43 5.71
N ASN A 55 -5.14 -3.18 6.93
CA ASN A 55 -4.88 -1.91 7.63
C ASN A 55 -3.39 -1.67 7.85
N ARG A 56 -2.63 -2.72 8.15
CA ARG A 56 -1.17 -2.65 8.32
C ARG A 56 -0.47 -2.23 7.03
N LEU A 57 -0.72 -2.94 5.93
CA LEU A 57 -0.09 -2.67 4.63
C LEU A 57 -0.56 -1.35 4.01
N ARG A 58 -1.87 -1.08 4.06
CA ARG A 58 -2.46 0.17 3.56
C ARG A 58 -1.99 1.37 4.38
N GLY A 59 -1.80 1.18 5.68
CA GLY A 59 -1.18 2.16 6.57
C GLY A 59 0.28 2.46 6.21
N ALA A 60 1.08 1.44 5.92
CA ALA A 60 2.46 1.62 5.46
C ALA A 60 2.54 2.43 4.16
N PHE A 61 1.68 2.11 3.19
CA PHE A 61 1.54 2.90 1.95
C PHE A 61 1.19 4.36 2.22
N ASN A 62 0.20 4.64 3.08
CA ASN A 62 -0.16 6.01 3.45
C ASN A 62 1.00 6.76 4.10
N ARG A 63 1.76 6.10 4.99
CA ARG A 63 2.95 6.72 5.59
C ARG A 63 3.98 7.09 4.53
N GLY A 64 4.28 6.16 3.62
CA GLY A 64 5.18 6.41 2.49
C GLY A 64 4.74 7.60 1.64
N TRP A 65 3.44 7.66 1.33
CA TRP A 65 2.85 8.75 0.56
C TRP A 65 2.97 10.12 1.25
N HIS A 66 2.93 10.19 2.57
CA HIS A 66 3.04 11.46 3.28
C HIS A 66 4.48 11.86 3.63
N THR A 67 5.48 11.05 3.26
CA THR A 67 6.86 11.25 3.73
C THR A 67 7.51 12.51 3.13
N SER A 68 7.21 12.91 1.88
CA SER A 68 7.75 14.19 1.34
C SER A 68 6.99 15.45 1.81
N ASN A 69 5.85 15.32 2.52
CA ASN A 69 5.19 16.48 3.14
C ASN A 69 5.77 16.86 4.50
N ALA A 70 6.63 16.03 5.10
CA ALA A 70 7.26 16.32 6.40
C ALA A 70 8.54 17.18 6.30
N ALA A 71 8.98 17.52 5.07
CA ALA A 71 10.21 18.27 4.79
C ALA A 71 9.97 19.63 4.12
N ALA A 72 8.78 20.22 4.28
CA ALA A 72 8.41 21.54 3.77
C ALA A 72 8.13 22.51 4.92
#